data_AF-A0A9X5JQG8-F1
#
_entry.id   AF-A0A9X5JQG8-F1
#
_cell.length_a   1.000
_cell.length_b   1.000
_cell.length_c   1.000
_cell.angle_alpha   90.00
_cell.angle_beta   90.00
_cell.angle_gamma   90.00
#
_symmetry.space_group_name_H-M   'P 1'
#
loop_
_entity.id
_entity.type
_entity.pdbx_description
1 polymer ?
#
loop_
_entity_poly.entity_id
_entity_poly.type
_entity_poly.pdbx_seq_one_letter_code
_entity_poly.pdbx_strand_id
1 'polypeptide(L)'
;MSNKWVISGFLLLACESIFAASPYGNLAFALKQQQIIQSLREHCAVDKNISDEKVRNAFLNDKNNHDAILIAAKAFDHKDTQGYSRAINAVRCPELNK
;
A
#
# COMPACT_ATOMS: atom_id res chain seq x y z
N MET A 1 34.02 -27.41 -44.92
CA MET A 1 34.83 -27.34 -43.69
C MET A 1 34.06 -26.54 -42.67
N SER A 2 33.95 -27.10 -41.47
CA SER A 2 33.20 -26.63 -40.30
C SER A 2 33.65 -25.26 -39.80
N ASN A 3 32.76 -24.58 -39.08
CA ASN A 3 32.89 -24.14 -37.68
C ASN A 3 31.82 -23.07 -37.41
N LYS A 4 30.67 -23.42 -36.80
CA LYS A 4 30.35 -23.29 -35.35
C LYS A 4 30.81 -21.95 -34.77
N TRP A 5 29.90 -21.25 -34.08
CA TRP A 5 30.06 -20.27 -32.96
C TRP A 5 28.96 -19.18 -33.09
N VAL A 6 28.19 -18.76 -32.10
CA VAL A 6 27.99 -19.06 -30.68
C VAL A 6 26.52 -18.73 -30.38
N ILE A 7 25.80 -19.62 -29.70
CA ILE A 7 24.48 -19.32 -29.15
C ILE A 7 24.71 -18.37 -27.97
N SER A 8 24.52 -17.06 -28.21
CA SER A 8 24.54 -16.07 -27.14
C SER A 8 23.22 -16.16 -26.39
N GLY A 9 23.19 -17.01 -25.37
CA GLY A 9 22.06 -17.15 -24.45
C GLY A 9 21.84 -15.84 -23.70
N PHE A 10 20.82 -15.08 -24.11
CA PHE A 10 20.29 -13.99 -23.32
C PHE A 10 19.50 -14.62 -22.17
N LEU A 11 20.20 -14.88 -21.06
CA LEU A 11 19.59 -15.33 -19.82
C LEU A 11 18.79 -14.14 -19.27
N LEU A 12 17.54 -14.01 -19.71
CA LEU A 12 16.56 -13.13 -19.09
C LEU A 12 16.36 -13.65 -17.67
N LEU A 13 17.07 -13.04 -16.72
CA LEU A 13 16.68 -13.09 -15.31
C LEU A 13 15.26 -12.55 -15.23
N ALA A 14 14.29 -13.46 -15.25
CA ALA A 14 12.97 -13.18 -14.72
C ALA A 14 13.20 -12.87 -13.24
N CYS A 15 13.25 -11.58 -12.92
CA CYS A 15 13.08 -11.13 -11.55
C CYS A 15 11.64 -11.51 -11.21
N GLU A 16 11.47 -12.70 -10.64
CA GLU A 16 10.23 -13.10 -10.01
C GLU A 16 10.03 -12.13 -8.86
N SER A 17 9.32 -11.04 -9.14
CA SER A 17 8.69 -10.23 -8.12
C SER A 17 7.73 -11.15 -7.41
N ILE A 18 8.21 -11.79 -6.33
CA ILE A 18 7.39 -12.44 -5.32
C ILE A 18 6.62 -11.30 -4.67
N PHE A 19 5.56 -10.84 -5.35
CA PHE A 19 4.48 -10.13 -4.72
C PHE A 19 3.95 -11.12 -3.71
N ALA A 20 4.33 -10.94 -2.44
CA ALA A 20 3.70 -11.61 -1.33
C ALA A 20 2.20 -11.40 -1.53
N ALA A 21 1.50 -12.47 -1.91
CA ALA A 21 0.07 -12.44 -2.11
C ALA A 21 -0.54 -12.12 -0.75
N SER A 22 -0.86 -10.85 -0.56
CA SER A 22 -1.76 -10.41 0.49
C SER A 22 -2.99 -11.32 0.41
N PRO A 23 -3.53 -11.83 1.53
CA PRO A 23 -4.68 -12.74 1.55
C PRO A 23 -5.99 -12.13 1.00
N TYR A 24 -5.91 -10.97 0.33
CA TYR A 24 -6.97 -10.16 -0.24
C TYR A 24 -6.69 -9.91 -1.74
N GLY A 25 -6.73 -10.99 -2.54
CA GLY A 25 -6.17 -11.06 -3.89
C GLY A 25 -6.95 -10.41 -5.04
N ASN A 26 -7.52 -9.22 -4.87
CA ASN A 26 -8.06 -8.47 -6.03
C ASN A 26 -7.49 -7.05 -6.14
N LEU A 27 -7.35 -6.58 -7.38
CA LEU A 27 -6.76 -5.28 -7.72
C LEU A 27 -7.50 -4.12 -7.05
N ALA A 28 -8.83 -4.21 -6.91
CA ALA A 28 -9.63 -3.19 -6.25
C ALA A 28 -9.30 -3.06 -4.75
N PHE A 29 -9.05 -4.16 -4.06
CA PHE A 29 -8.61 -4.17 -2.67
C PHE A 29 -7.22 -3.53 -2.54
N ALA A 30 -6.28 -3.91 -3.40
CA ALA A 30 -4.93 -3.35 -3.40
C ALA A 30 -4.95 -1.83 -3.62
N LEU A 31 -5.72 -1.35 -4.61
CA LEU A 31 -5.88 0.07 -4.89
C LEU A 31 -6.55 0.82 -3.73
N LYS A 32 -7.60 0.24 -3.12
CA LYS A 32 -8.25 0.82 -1.94
C LYS A 32 -7.26 0.97 -0.80
N GLN A 33 -6.49 -0.08 -0.51
CA GLN A 33 -5.49 -0.05 0.55
C GLN A 33 -4.41 1.01 0.27
N GLN A 34 -3.91 1.07 -0.96
CA GLN A 34 -2.93 2.07 -1.38
C GLN A 34 -3.48 3.51 -1.20
N GLN A 35 -4.74 3.75 -1.60
CA GLN A 35 -5.37 5.06 -1.45
C GLN A 35 -5.50 5.49 0.02
N ILE A 36 -5.92 4.56 0.89
CA ILE A 36 -6.02 4.82 2.33
C ILE A 36 -4.63 5.13 2.90
N ILE A 37 -3.62 4.31 2.60
CA ILE A 37 -2.24 4.53 3.08
C ILE A 37 -1.71 5.90 2.62
N GLN A 38 -1.92 6.26 1.35
CA GLN A 38 -1.48 7.54 0.80
C GLN A 38 -2.18 8.72 1.52
N SER A 39 -3.49 8.63 1.73
CA SER A 39 -4.25 9.66 2.45
C SER A 39 -3.80 9.81 3.90
N LEU A 40 -3.45 8.72 4.57
CA LEU A 40 -2.92 8.73 5.93
C LEU A 40 -1.51 9.35 6.00
N ARG A 41 -0.66 9.07 5.00
CA ARG A 41 0.65 9.73 4.89
C ARG A 41 0.50 11.25 4.78
N GLU A 42 -0.43 11.70 3.95
CA GLU A 42 -0.70 13.12 3.75
C GLU A 42 -1.27 13.76 5.02
N HIS A 43 -2.30 13.14 5.62
CA HIS A 43 -2.92 13.61 6.87
C HIS A 43 -1.91 13.75 8.01
N CYS A 44 -0.99 12.79 8.15
CA CYS A 44 -0.03 12.76 9.25
C CYS A 44 1.35 13.30 8.89
N ALA A 45 1.52 13.87 7.69
CA ALA A 45 2.80 14.37 7.18
C ALA A 45 3.94 13.36 7.37
N VAL A 46 3.72 12.10 6.99
CA VAL A 46 4.70 11.03 7.12
C VAL A 46 5.81 11.21 6.07
N ASP A 47 7.07 11.15 6.51
CA ASP A 47 8.22 11.27 5.63
C ASP A 47 8.20 10.20 4.50
N LYS A 48 8.61 10.63 3.30
CA LYS A 48 8.56 9.81 2.09
C LYS A 48 9.52 8.61 2.14
N ASN A 49 10.56 8.66 2.98
CA ASN A 49 11.52 7.59 3.17
C ASN A 49 10.99 6.46 4.06
N ILE A 50 9.88 6.68 4.77
CA ILE A 50 9.20 5.62 5.51
C ILE A 50 8.48 4.71 4.50
N SER A 51 8.67 3.39 4.60
CA SER A 51 8.05 2.41 3.69
C SER A 51 6.53 2.29 3.92
N ASP A 52 5.78 1.97 2.86
CA ASP A 52 4.33 1.75 2.96
C ASP A 52 3.97 0.62 3.93
N GLU A 53 4.85 -0.37 4.07
CA GLU A 53 4.71 -1.43 5.06
C GLU A 53 4.75 -0.88 6.49
N LYS A 54 5.73 -0.03 6.81
CA LYS A 54 5.87 0.58 8.14
C LYS A 54 4.71 1.51 8.44
N VAL A 55 4.28 2.30 7.46
CA VAL A 55 3.07 3.14 7.56
C VAL A 55 1.86 2.27 7.85
N ARG A 56 1.59 1.27 7.01
CA ARG A 56 0.45 0.36 7.16
C ARG A 56 0.43 -0.28 8.54
N ASN A 57 1.56 -0.83 8.99
CA ASN A 57 1.64 -1.48 10.29
C ASN A 57 1.40 -0.49 11.44
N ALA A 58 1.90 0.74 11.36
CA ALA A 58 1.67 1.74 12.39
C ALA A 58 0.20 2.16 12.51
N PHE A 59 -0.51 2.28 11.39
CA PHE A 59 -1.93 2.67 11.39
C PHE A 59 -2.88 1.50 11.68
N LEU A 60 -2.66 0.33 11.06
CA LEU A 60 -3.55 -0.83 11.21
C LEU A 60 -3.41 -1.53 12.57
N ASN A 61 -2.26 -1.44 13.23
CA ASN A 61 -2.05 -2.04 14.55
C ASN A 61 -2.52 -1.13 15.70
N ASP A 62 -2.80 0.16 15.43
CA ASP A 62 -3.36 1.06 16.44
C ASP A 62 -4.87 0.82 16.57
N LYS A 63 -5.27 0.23 17.70
CA LYS A 63 -6.67 -0.05 18.03
C LYS A 63 -7.53 1.21 18.04
N ASN A 64 -6.97 2.38 18.36
CA ASN A 64 -7.70 3.64 18.35
C ASN A 64 -8.07 4.10 16.93
N ASN A 65 -7.33 3.63 15.93
CA ASN A 65 -7.53 4.00 14.53
C ASN A 65 -8.37 2.98 13.75
N HIS A 66 -8.62 1.80 14.32
CA HIS A 66 -9.31 0.70 13.65
C HIS A 66 -10.66 1.12 13.04
N ASP A 67 -11.53 1.71 13.85
CA ASP A 67 -12.88 2.10 13.42
C ASP A 67 -12.83 3.20 12.34
N ALA A 68 -11.98 4.20 12.51
CA ALA A 68 -11.81 5.28 11.54
C ALA A 68 -11.32 4.75 10.17
N ILE A 69 -10.36 3.82 10.18
CA ILE A 69 -9.85 3.19 8.95
C ILE A 69 -10.92 2.31 8.29
N LEU A 70 -11.70 1.57 9.07
CA LEU A 70 -12.81 0.75 8.57
C LEU A 70 -13.91 1.62 7.94
N ILE A 71 -14.26 2.74 8.58
CA ILE A 71 -15.21 3.72 8.04
C ILE A 71 -14.67 4.33 6.75
N ALA A 72 -13.39 4.68 6.68
CA ALA A 72 -12.75 5.18 5.47
C ALA A 72 -12.84 4.15 4.33
N ALA A 73 -12.55 2.88 4.60
CA ALA A 73 -12.67 1.81 3.60
C ALA A 73 -14.11 1.66 3.09
N LYS A 74 -15.11 1.70 3.98
CA LYS A 74 -16.53 1.63 3.60
C LYS A 74 -16.97 2.85 2.79
N ALA A 75 -16.55 4.04 3.19
CA ALA A 75 -16.85 5.28 2.47
C ALA A 75 -16.21 5.28 1.07
N PHE A 76 -14.99 4.75 0.93
CA PHE A 76 -14.34 4.56 -0.36
C PHE A 76 -15.15 3.63 -1.27
N ASP A 77 -15.58 2.47 -0.75
CA ASP A 77 -16.40 1.51 -1.50
C ASP A 77 -17.74 2.14 -1.96
N HIS A 78 -18.29 3.06 -1.17
CA HIS A 78 -19.56 3.76 -1.45
C HIS A 78 -19.38 5.05 -2.26
N LYS A 79 -18.16 5.42 -2.64
CA LYS A 79 -17.82 6.71 -3.28
C LYS A 79 -18.27 7.94 -2.45
N ASP A 80 -18.38 7.79 -1.14
CA ASP A 80 -18.71 8.86 -0.20
C ASP A 80 -17.44 9.65 0.15
N THR A 81 -17.15 10.68 -0.64
CA THR A 81 -15.94 11.51 -0.48
C THR A 81 -15.93 12.29 0.84
N GLN A 82 -17.10 12.74 1.33
CA GLN A 82 -17.20 13.48 2.58
C GLN A 82 -17.03 12.55 3.79
N GLY A 83 -17.66 11.38 3.77
CA GLY A 83 -17.45 10.34 4.77
C GLY A 83 -16.00 9.87 4.80
N TYR A 84 -15.39 9.67 3.63
CA TYR A 84 -13.99 9.29 3.51
C TYR A 84 -13.06 10.33 4.15
N SER A 85 -13.20 11.60 3.78
CA SER A 85 -12.36 12.67 4.33
C SER A 85 -12.52 12.82 5.85
N ARG A 86 -13.75 12.75 6.37
CA ARG A 86 -14.00 12.79 7.82
C ARG A 86 -13.34 11.62 8.55
N ALA A 87 -13.42 10.42 7.97
CA ALA A 87 -12.83 9.22 8.55
C ALA A 87 -11.30 9.28 8.56
N ILE A 88 -10.67 9.75 7.48
CA ILE A 88 -9.21 10.00 7.43
C ILE A 88 -8.80 11.02 8.50
N ASN A 89 -9.52 12.14 8.62
CA ASN A 89 -9.21 13.19 9.59
C ASN A 89 -9.38 12.73 11.06
N ALA A 90 -10.21 11.71 11.31
CA ALA A 90 -10.41 11.15 12.65
C ALA A 90 -9.27 10.21 13.09
N VAL A 91 -8.38 9.82 12.18
CA VAL A 91 -7.24 8.95 12.50
C VAL A 91 -6.19 9.73 13.30
N ARG A 92 -5.72 9.10 14.39
CA ARG A 92 -4.62 9.61 15.20
C ARG A 92 -3.30 9.29 14.51
N CYS A 93 -2.45 10.30 14.41
CA CYS A 93 -1.15 10.16 13.79
C CYS A 93 -0.17 9.44 14.72
N PRO A 94 0.42 8.31 14.29
CA PRO A 94 1.46 7.65 15.05
C PRO A 94 2.75 8.49 15.02
N GLU A 95 3.57 8.35 16.06
CA GLU A 95 4.93 8.90 16.11
C GLU A 95 5.84 8.10 15.18
N LEU A 96 5.70 8.34 13.88
CA LEU A 96 6.64 7.93 12.87
C LEU A 96 7.66 9.06 12.78
N ASN A 97 8.93 8.72 12.96
CA ASN A 97 10.05 9.64 12.82
C ASN A 97 9.90 10.47 11.53
N LYS A 98 9.51 11.74 11.72
CA LYS A 98 9.25 12.75 10.68
C LYS A 98 10.54 13.25 10.06
#